data_AF-A0A7H4PJT0-F1
#
_entry.id   AF-A0A7H4PJT0-F1
#
_cell.length_a   1.000
_cell.length_b   1.000
_cell.length_c   1.000
_cell.angle_alpha   90.00
_cell.angle_beta   90.00
_cell.angle_gamma   90.00
#
_symmetry.space_group_name_H-M   'P 1'
#
loop_
_entity.id
_entity.type
_entity.pdbx_description
1 polymer ?
#
loop_
_entity_poly.entity_id
_entity_poly.type
_entity_poly.pdbx_seq_one_letter_code
_entity_poly.pdbx_strand_id
1 'polypeptide(L)' 'MITLMLQAMGQADAGRVIIKMEKQIAQMEDEAQAAVFSSTVKQIKQAYRQ' A
#
# COMPACT_ATOMS: atom_id res chain seq x y z
N MET A 1 -7.21 2.59 -13.70
CA MET A 1 -7.17 2.42 -12.23
C MET A 1 -5.76 2.41 -11.63
N ILE A 2 -4.70 2.05 -12.38
CA ILE A 2 -3.30 2.06 -11.90
C ILE A 2 -2.73 3.49 -11.73
N THR A 3 -3.24 4.46 -12.49
CA THR A 3 -2.79 5.86 -12.48
C THR A 3 -2.95 6.58 -11.14
N LEU A 4 -4.03 6.32 -10.39
CA LEU A 4 -4.29 7.02 -9.13
C LEU A 4 -3.33 6.59 -8.01
N MET A 5 -2.89 5.33 -8.04
CA MET A 5 -1.91 4.81 -7.06
C MET A 5 -0.50 5.38 -7.30
N LEU A 6 -0.10 5.56 -8.57
CA LEU A 6 1.17 6.21 -8.92
C LEU A 6 1.15 7.71 -8.56
N GLN A 7 0.04 8.40 -8.79
CA GLN A 7 -0.10 9.82 -8.45
C GLN A 7 -0.05 10.06 -6.93
N ALA A 8 -0.62 9.15 -6.14
CA ALA A 8 -0.52 9.20 -4.68
C ALA A 8 0.91 8.95 -4.18
N MET A 9 1.71 8.12 -4.86
CA MET A 9 3.13 7.92 -4.52
C MET A 9 4.03 9.10 -4.91
N GLY A 10 3.67 9.89 -5.94
CA GLY A 10 4.43 11.08 -6.34
C GLY A 10 4.26 12.30 -5.40
N GLN A 11 3.19 12.32 -4.57
CA GLN A 11 2.90 13.44 -3.66
C GLN A 11 3.05 13.11 -2.16
N ALA A 12 3.05 11.83 -1.78
CA ALA A 12 3.24 11.42 -0.40
C ALA A 12 4.51 10.56 -0.35
N ASP A 13 5.44 10.93 0.54
CA ASP A 13 6.62 10.13 0.84
C ASP A 13 6.26 8.64 0.89
N ALA A 14 6.97 7.81 0.15
CA ALA A 14 6.63 6.41 -0.01
C ALA A 14 6.50 5.67 1.33
N GLY A 15 7.30 6.04 2.33
CA GLY A 15 7.17 5.53 3.69
C GLY A 15 5.83 5.89 4.35
N ARG A 16 5.31 7.10 4.09
CA ARG A 16 4.02 7.57 4.62
C ARG A 16 2.85 6.90 3.89
N VAL A 17 2.97 6.66 2.59
CA VAL A 17 2.00 5.90 1.79
C VAL A 17 1.90 4.46 2.29
N ILE A 18 3.03 3.81 2.51
CA ILE A 18 3.10 2.45 3.05
C ILE A 18 2.36 2.35 4.39
N ILE A 19 2.63 3.26 5.33
CA ILE A 19 1.96 3.27 6.65
C ILE A 19 0.45 3.52 6.50
N LYS A 20 0.05 4.40 5.58
CA LYS A 20 -1.37 4.69 5.31
C LYS A 20 -2.08 3.48 4.71
N MET A 21 -1.43 2.76 3.79
CA MET A 21 -1.98 1.54 3.21
C MET A 21 -2.13 0.44 4.26
N GLU A 22 -1.17 0.24 5.16
CA GLU A 22 -1.33 -0.74 6.25
C GLU A 22 -2.47 -0.39 7.21
N LYS A 23 -2.67 0.89 7.51
CA LYS A 23 -3.83 1.35 8.29
C LYS A 23 -5.16 1.13 7.57
N GLN A 24 -5.19 1.23 6.24
CA GLN A 24 -6.41 0.92 5.48
C GLN A 24 -6.68 -0.58 5.49
N ILE A 25 -5.66 -1.42 5.28
CA ILE A 25 -5.78 -2.89 5.33
C ILE A 25 -6.32 -3.35 6.69
N ALA A 26 -5.84 -2.76 7.79
CA ALA A 26 -6.31 -3.08 9.13
C ALA A 26 -7.77 -2.65 9.41
N GLN A 27 -8.31 -1.74 8.60
CA GLN A 27 -9.71 -1.29 8.68
C GLN A 27 -10.59 -1.94 7.61
N MET A 28 -10.04 -2.82 6.78
CA MET A 28 -10.81 -3.56 5.80
C MET A 28 -11.53 -4.72 6.48
N GLU A 29 -12.86 -4.75 6.37
CA GLU A 29 -13.68 -5.89 6.81
C GLU A 29 -13.54 -7.10 5.89
N ASP A 30 -13.11 -6.89 4.64
CA ASP A 30 -12.91 -7.96 3.67
C ASP A 30 -11.51 -8.57 3.80
N GLU A 31 -11.44 -9.74 4.45
CA GLU A 31 -10.19 -10.46 4.71
C GLU A 31 -9.47 -10.90 3.44
N ALA A 32 -10.20 -11.28 2.38
CA ALA A 32 -9.61 -11.71 1.11
C ALA A 32 -8.90 -10.54 0.42
N GLN A 33 -9.55 -9.39 0.41
CA GLN A 33 -9.00 -8.18 -0.17
C GLN A 33 -7.86 -7.62 0.70
N ALA A 34 -7.99 -7.67 2.03
CA ALA A 34 -6.92 -7.31 2.96
C ALA A 34 -5.65 -8.16 2.77
N ALA A 35 -5.79 -9.47 2.52
CA ALA A 35 -4.65 -10.34 2.25
C ALA A 35 -3.91 -9.97 0.95
N VAL A 36 -4.65 -9.65 -0.12
CA VAL A 36 -4.08 -9.20 -1.40
C VAL A 36 -3.34 -7.87 -1.25
N PHE A 37 -3.94 -6.90 -0.55
CA PHE A 37 -3.30 -5.62 -0.27
C PHE A 37 -2.07 -5.76 0.63
N SER A 38 -2.12 -6.63 1.65
CA SER A 38 -0.98 -6.92 2.55
C SER A 38 0.22 -7.48 1.78
N SER A 39 -0.02 -8.44 0.88
CA SER A 39 1.02 -8.97 -0.02
C SER A 39 1.58 -7.92 -0.97
N THR A 40 0.74 -6.99 -1.45
CA THR A 40 1.16 -5.89 -2.33
C THR A 40 2.04 -4.88 -1.58
N VAL A 41 1.65 -4.48 -0.37
CA VAL A 41 2.43 -3.56 0.47
C VAL A 41 3.77 -4.18 0.87
N LYS A 42 3.83 -5.48 1.16
CA LYS A 42 5.09 -6.19 1.42
C LYS A 42 6.05 -6.13 0.23
N GLN A 43 5.56 -6.32 -0.99
CA GLN A 43 6.39 -6.21 -2.20
C GLN A 43 6.91 -4.78 -2.41
N ILE A 44 6.06 -3.77 -2.20
CA ILE A 44 6.47 -2.35 -2.29
C ILE A 44 7.54 -2.03 -1.23
N LYS A 45 7.37 -2.49 0.03
CA LYS A 45 8.37 -2.33 1.10
C LYS A 45 9.71 -2.97 0.73
N GLN A 46 9.69 -4.15 0.10
CA GLN A 46 10.91 -4.83 -0.34
C GLN A 46 11.61 -4.07 -1.47
N ALA A 47 10.85 -3.55 -2.44
CA ALA A 47 11.38 -2.74 -3.53
C ALA A 47 11.97 -1.39 -3.06
N TYR A 48 11.42 -0.79 -1.99
CA TYR A 48 11.94 0.45 -1.39
C TYR A 48 13.15 0.26 -0.48
N ARG A 49 13.45 -0.98 -0.06
CA ARG A 49 14.59 -1.28 0.81
C ARG A 49 15.87 -1.60 0.01
N GLN A 50 15.74 -1.87 -1.29
CA GLN A 50 16.85 -1.95 -2.25
C GLN A 50 17.29 -0.54 -2.65
#